data_AF-A0A4U3CKX1-F1
#
_entry.id   AF-A0A4U3CKX1-F1
#
_cell.length_a   1.000
_cell.length_b   1.000
_cell.length_c   1.000
_cell.angle_alpha   90.00
_cell.angle_beta   90.00
_cell.angle_gamma   90.00
#
_symmetry.space_group_name_H-M   'P 1'
#
loop_
_entity.id
_entity.type
_entity.pdbx_description
1 polymer ?
#
loop_
_entity_poly.entity_id
_entity_poly.type
_entity_poly.pdbx_seq_one_letter_code
_entity_poly.pdbx_strand_id
1 'polypeptide(L)'
;MRARALPLAVAVALVVAGCSSEAERDGSPPERSAAAETSSPTEPLTTLPGDDPAELALGTSGLLFESSPVVVTAREDDRAGVLLAASAAVGLGAPLLLEGDGLADELDRLDADALLAVGAAEGEVGEDGPDVVRVPATPDAVAQATGLSLDEAGPVPDDGGLDAVAALDGDEPAALVPEGSEAGGQDDVDELPEMGRGDARDETVVLVAGDDDAVAAVATARAAGARVVVLDGTTDPRGSEAARTALADDATESVVALGADLAAEDGLDWKLATAGTGVELPGGGQLMFPGRFLVALYGHPGTGALGVLGEQPLEQAIQRARDHAAPYEQLVDARMVPAFEIIATVASTAAGPDGDYSNEADPEMLRPWVEEAGAAGLYVLLDLQPGRTDFVTQAERYRSLLELPHVGLALDPEWRLEPDQVHLTQIGSVDVEEVNAVVTWLADLTRDELLPQKLLVLHQFRPDMLPGRERLDTGRDELAVMVHADGQGSQGDKQATWSRLRENAPERLAWGWKNFYDEDAPMLTPEETVEQVVPLPSLISYQ
;
A
#
# COMPACT_ATOMS: atom_id res chain seq x y z
N MET A 1 -40.83 -49.54 30.70
CA MET A 1 -41.91 -49.18 29.76
C MET A 1 -41.43 -48.02 28.91
N ARG A 2 -41.62 -48.15 27.59
CA ARG A 2 -41.34 -47.18 26.50
C ARG A 2 -39.89 -47.11 26.02
N ALA A 3 -39.59 -48.05 25.13
CA ALA A 3 -38.57 -47.96 24.10
C ALA A 3 -38.88 -46.84 23.10
N ARG A 4 -37.86 -46.19 22.55
CA ARG A 4 -37.95 -45.39 21.33
C ARG A 4 -36.83 -45.80 20.38
N ALA A 5 -37.26 -46.06 19.15
CA ALA A 5 -36.54 -46.73 18.09
C ALA A 5 -35.77 -45.74 17.20
N LEU A 6 -34.66 -46.23 16.67
CA LEU A 6 -33.89 -45.70 15.54
C LEU A 6 -34.75 -45.69 14.26
N PRO A 7 -34.68 -44.67 13.39
CA PRO A 7 -35.15 -44.80 12.02
C PRO A 7 -34.02 -45.32 11.12
N LEU A 8 -34.33 -46.44 10.47
CA LEU A 8 -33.61 -47.09 9.38
C LEU A 8 -33.89 -46.30 8.08
N ALA A 9 -32.87 -45.68 7.48
CA ALA A 9 -32.99 -45.08 6.16
C ALA A 9 -32.86 -46.18 5.09
N VAL A 10 -33.92 -46.40 4.32
CA VAL A 10 -34.01 -47.35 3.21
C VAL A 10 -33.51 -46.66 1.94
N ALA A 11 -32.45 -47.19 1.33
CA ALA A 11 -31.98 -46.82 0.01
C ALA A 11 -32.95 -47.38 -1.06
N VAL A 12 -33.56 -46.51 -1.85
CA VAL A 12 -34.36 -46.87 -3.02
C VAL A 12 -33.46 -46.79 -4.25
N ALA A 13 -33.11 -47.96 -4.80
CA ALA A 13 -32.49 -48.08 -6.11
C ALA A 13 -33.57 -47.94 -7.19
N LEU A 14 -33.51 -46.85 -7.97
CA LEU A 14 -34.32 -46.67 -9.18
C LEU A 14 -33.58 -47.27 -10.37
N VAL A 15 -34.05 -48.44 -10.81
CA VAL A 15 -33.70 -49.02 -12.12
C VAL A 15 -34.67 -48.45 -13.14
N VAL A 16 -34.17 -47.65 -14.08
CA VAL A 16 -34.91 -47.24 -15.27
C VAL A 16 -34.40 -48.07 -16.45
N ALA A 17 -35.28 -48.92 -16.98
CA ALA A 17 -35.06 -49.67 -18.20
C ALA A 17 -35.90 -49.08 -19.34
N GLY A 18 -35.23 -48.72 -20.44
CA GLY A 18 -35.73 -48.88 -21.81
C GLY A 18 -36.55 -47.74 -22.41
N CYS A 19 -35.95 -47.07 -23.39
CA CYS A 19 -36.53 -46.90 -24.74
C CYS A 19 -35.37 -46.76 -25.75
N SER A 20 -35.17 -47.78 -26.57
CA SER A 20 -34.26 -47.73 -27.73
C SER A 20 -34.97 -47.03 -28.89
N SER A 21 -34.42 -45.91 -29.34
CA SER A 21 -34.65 -45.41 -30.70
C SER A 21 -33.32 -45.47 -31.44
N GLU A 22 -33.24 -46.38 -32.40
CA GLU A 22 -32.22 -46.39 -33.46
C GLU A 22 -32.28 -45.04 -34.17
N ALA A 23 -31.25 -44.22 -33.95
CA ALA A 23 -30.86 -43.12 -34.81
C ALA A 23 -29.40 -43.38 -35.19
N GLU A 24 -29.15 -43.30 -36.50
CA GLU A 24 -27.89 -43.63 -37.14
C GLU A 24 -26.70 -42.92 -36.46
N ARG A 25 -25.65 -43.71 -36.20
CA ARG A 25 -24.34 -43.23 -35.78
C ARG A 25 -23.73 -42.45 -36.94
N ASP A 26 -23.77 -41.14 -36.87
CA ASP A 26 -22.71 -40.31 -37.40
C ASP A 26 -22.49 -39.17 -36.40
N GLY A 27 -21.32 -39.15 -35.80
CA GLY A 27 -21.04 -38.35 -34.62
C GLY A 27 -19.70 -38.76 -34.08
N SER A 28 -18.65 -38.16 -34.64
CA SER A 28 -17.43 -37.92 -33.89
C SER A 28 -17.81 -37.43 -32.48
N PRO A 29 -17.12 -37.86 -31.41
CA PRO A 29 -17.27 -37.21 -30.12
C PRO A 29 -17.10 -35.69 -30.33
N PRO A 30 -17.83 -34.82 -29.63
CA PRO A 30 -17.43 -33.42 -29.62
C PRO A 30 -15.99 -33.41 -29.12
N GLU A 31 -15.07 -32.94 -29.97
CA GLU A 31 -13.71 -32.59 -29.55
C GLU A 31 -13.93 -31.61 -28.40
N ARG A 32 -13.65 -32.04 -27.16
CA ARG A 32 -13.52 -31.09 -26.07
C ARG A 32 -12.28 -30.31 -26.46
N SER A 33 -12.42 -29.04 -26.81
CA SER A 33 -11.26 -28.15 -26.91
C SER A 33 -10.47 -28.34 -25.62
N ALA A 34 -9.20 -28.69 -25.74
CA ALA A 34 -8.34 -28.78 -24.56
C ALA A 34 -8.33 -27.37 -23.93
N ALA A 35 -8.48 -27.31 -22.61
CA ALA A 35 -8.49 -26.05 -21.88
C ALA A 35 -7.18 -25.94 -21.10
N ALA A 36 -6.69 -24.73 -20.90
CA ALA A 36 -5.59 -24.52 -19.96
C ALA A 36 -6.02 -24.92 -18.54
N GLU A 37 -5.10 -25.50 -17.77
CA GLU A 37 -5.31 -25.78 -16.35
C GLU A 37 -4.47 -24.81 -15.54
N THR A 38 -5.13 -23.90 -14.83
CA THR A 38 -4.49 -22.90 -13.98
C THR A 38 -4.29 -23.42 -12.56
N SER A 39 -3.34 -22.86 -11.83
CA SER A 39 -3.07 -23.15 -10.41
C SER A 39 -3.03 -21.87 -9.58
N SER A 40 -3.19 -22.02 -8.27
CA SER A 40 -3.12 -20.92 -7.30
C SER A 40 -1.86 -21.08 -6.44
N PRO A 41 -1.20 -19.98 -6.04
CA PRO A 41 -0.08 -20.03 -5.10
C PRO A 41 -0.47 -20.73 -3.78
N THR A 42 0.44 -21.53 -3.23
CA THR A 42 0.19 -22.26 -1.98
C THR A 42 0.48 -21.44 -0.72
N GLU A 43 1.31 -20.41 -0.85
CA GLU A 43 1.68 -19.50 0.24
C GLU A 43 0.88 -18.20 0.13
N PRO A 44 0.49 -17.56 1.26
CA PRO A 44 -0.21 -16.28 1.23
C PRO A 44 0.55 -15.16 0.50
N LEU A 45 1.88 -15.21 0.52
CA LEU A 45 2.77 -14.33 -0.23
C LEU A 45 3.81 -15.18 -0.95
N THR A 46 3.89 -15.04 -2.28
CA THR A 46 4.96 -15.60 -3.10
C THR A 46 5.71 -14.46 -3.78
N THR A 47 7.04 -14.42 -3.66
CA THR A 47 7.87 -13.43 -4.37
C THR A 47 8.55 -14.10 -5.56
N LEU A 48 8.46 -13.49 -6.74
CA LEU A 48 9.27 -13.84 -7.90
C LEU A 48 10.37 -12.78 -8.05
N PRO A 49 11.56 -13.03 -7.47
CA PRO A 49 12.67 -12.08 -7.55
C PRO A 49 13.30 -12.14 -8.95
N GLY A 50 13.73 -10.99 -9.46
CA GLY A 50 14.49 -10.91 -10.71
C GLY A 50 14.12 -9.70 -11.54
N ASP A 51 15.03 -9.32 -12.43
CA ASP A 51 14.87 -8.22 -13.38
C ASP A 51 14.97 -8.73 -14.83
N ASP A 52 15.06 -10.05 -15.01
CA ASP A 52 15.10 -10.67 -16.33
C ASP A 52 13.67 -10.95 -16.82
N PRO A 53 13.23 -10.35 -17.94
CA PRO A 53 11.85 -10.50 -18.42
C PRO A 53 11.45 -11.95 -18.71
N ALA A 54 12.37 -12.76 -19.22
CA ALA A 54 12.10 -14.16 -19.57
C ALA A 54 11.97 -15.02 -18.32
N GLU A 55 12.87 -14.86 -17.33
CA GLU A 55 12.78 -15.56 -16.05
C GLU A 55 11.50 -15.19 -15.28
N LEU A 56 11.08 -13.92 -15.29
CA LEU A 56 9.82 -13.49 -14.66
C LEU A 56 8.60 -14.13 -15.33
N ALA A 57 8.57 -14.19 -16.66
CA ALA A 57 7.51 -14.85 -17.42
C ALA A 57 7.44 -16.36 -17.12
N LEU A 58 8.59 -17.04 -17.13
CA LEU A 58 8.71 -18.46 -16.79
C LEU A 58 8.26 -18.74 -15.35
N GLY A 59 8.72 -17.92 -14.39
CA GLY A 59 8.34 -18.05 -12.99
C GLY A 59 6.83 -17.87 -12.79
N THR A 60 6.23 -16.88 -13.46
CA THR A 60 4.79 -16.61 -13.37
C THR A 60 3.96 -17.74 -13.99
N SER A 61 4.41 -18.28 -15.13
CA SER A 61 3.82 -19.48 -15.74
C SER A 61 3.89 -20.70 -14.80
N GLY A 62 5.06 -20.93 -14.20
CA GLY A 62 5.28 -22.00 -13.21
C GLY A 62 4.36 -21.92 -11.98
N LEU A 63 3.97 -20.71 -11.58
CA LEU A 63 3.09 -20.47 -10.44
C LEU A 63 1.60 -20.59 -10.78
N LEU A 64 1.19 -20.21 -12.00
CA LEU A 64 -0.23 -19.98 -12.32
C LEU A 64 -0.78 -20.96 -13.36
N PHE A 65 0.05 -21.77 -14.01
CA PHE A 65 -0.37 -22.76 -15.01
C PHE A 65 0.20 -24.15 -14.69
N GLU A 66 -0.67 -25.14 -14.59
CA GLU A 66 -0.33 -26.57 -14.53
C GLU A 66 -0.09 -27.13 -15.94
N SER A 67 -0.95 -26.78 -16.89
CA SER A 67 -0.84 -27.13 -18.32
C SER A 67 -1.49 -26.08 -19.22
N SER A 68 -1.04 -25.99 -20.48
CA SER A 68 -1.64 -25.12 -21.48
C SER A 68 -1.42 -25.68 -22.90
N PRO A 69 -2.50 -26.05 -23.64
CA PRO A 69 -2.37 -26.58 -25.00
C PRO A 69 -1.74 -25.59 -25.99
N VAL A 70 -1.92 -24.29 -25.74
CA VAL A 70 -1.29 -23.23 -26.52
C VAL A 70 -0.43 -22.39 -25.58
N VAL A 71 0.74 -22.00 -26.06
CA VAL A 71 1.60 -21.01 -25.43
C VAL A 71 1.86 -19.90 -26.44
N VAL A 72 1.88 -18.65 -25.98
CA VAL A 72 2.24 -17.50 -26.82
C VAL A 72 3.69 -17.13 -26.52
N THR A 73 4.46 -16.82 -27.55
CA THR A 73 5.84 -16.35 -27.41
C THR A 73 6.11 -15.11 -28.22
N ALA A 74 6.98 -14.26 -27.69
CA ALA A 74 7.52 -13.08 -28.37
C ALA A 74 9.03 -12.98 -28.10
N ARG A 75 9.72 -12.15 -28.88
CA ARG A 75 11.08 -11.73 -28.56
C ARG A 75 11.07 -10.52 -27.65
N GLU A 76 11.89 -10.55 -26.61
CA GLU A 76 12.04 -9.45 -25.66
C GLU A 76 12.37 -8.10 -26.36
N ASP A 77 13.20 -8.13 -27.41
CA ASP A 77 13.61 -6.93 -28.16
C ASP A 77 12.58 -6.45 -29.20
N ASP A 78 11.44 -7.14 -29.35
CA ASP A 78 10.35 -6.77 -30.25
C ASP A 78 9.11 -6.30 -29.47
N ARG A 79 9.13 -5.03 -29.08
CA ARG A 79 8.03 -4.38 -28.35
C ARG A 79 6.65 -4.59 -28.99
N ALA A 80 6.55 -4.47 -30.32
CA ALA A 80 5.27 -4.64 -31.01
C ALA A 80 4.80 -6.10 -30.91
N GLY A 81 5.74 -7.04 -31.07
CA GLY A 81 5.52 -8.46 -30.82
C GLY A 81 5.05 -8.74 -29.40
N VAL A 82 5.74 -8.22 -28.38
CA VAL A 82 5.40 -8.43 -26.96
C VAL A 82 4.00 -7.90 -26.61
N LEU A 83 3.65 -6.68 -27.04
CA LEU A 83 2.35 -6.09 -26.73
C LEU A 83 1.19 -6.86 -27.38
N LEU A 84 1.31 -7.25 -28.65
CA LEU A 84 0.27 -8.03 -29.32
C LEU A 84 0.24 -9.48 -28.83
N ALA A 85 1.39 -10.05 -28.49
CA ALA A 85 1.46 -11.35 -27.82
C ALA A 85 0.75 -11.31 -26.46
N ALA A 86 0.85 -10.20 -25.72
CA ALA A 86 0.13 -10.01 -24.47
C ALA A 86 -1.39 -9.97 -24.70
N SER A 87 -1.87 -9.22 -25.70
CA SER A 87 -3.29 -9.24 -26.10
C SER A 87 -3.77 -10.65 -26.45
N ALA A 88 -2.99 -11.40 -27.23
CA ALA A 88 -3.32 -12.77 -27.62
C ALA A 88 -3.34 -13.73 -26.42
N ALA A 89 -2.31 -13.71 -25.59
CA ALA A 89 -2.17 -14.55 -24.41
C ALA A 89 -3.32 -14.32 -23.43
N VAL A 90 -3.59 -13.05 -23.13
CA VAL A 90 -4.70 -12.66 -22.25
C VAL A 90 -6.02 -13.12 -22.85
N GLY A 91 -6.29 -12.92 -24.14
CA GLY A 91 -7.53 -13.37 -24.79
C GLY A 91 -7.72 -14.90 -24.80
N LEU A 92 -6.67 -15.65 -25.14
CA LEU A 92 -6.68 -17.11 -25.16
C LEU A 92 -6.77 -17.74 -23.75
N GLY A 93 -6.32 -17.02 -22.72
CA GLY A 93 -6.08 -17.60 -21.40
C GLY A 93 -4.89 -18.56 -21.40
N ALA A 94 -3.85 -18.21 -22.15
CA ALA A 94 -2.61 -18.96 -22.33
C ALA A 94 -1.41 -18.16 -21.78
N PRO A 95 -0.34 -18.80 -21.27
CA PRO A 95 0.83 -18.08 -20.79
C PRO A 95 1.56 -17.39 -21.96
N LEU A 96 2.10 -16.20 -21.68
CA LEU A 96 3.04 -15.48 -22.55
C LEU A 96 4.46 -15.69 -22.03
N LEU A 97 5.27 -16.37 -22.83
CA LEU A 97 6.69 -16.56 -22.57
C LEU A 97 7.54 -15.71 -23.54
N LEU A 98 8.81 -15.49 -23.20
CA LEU A 98 9.76 -14.84 -24.08
C LEU A 98 10.76 -15.86 -24.61
N GLU A 99 11.23 -15.64 -25.85
CA GLU A 99 12.31 -16.45 -26.42
C GLU A 99 13.58 -16.30 -25.59
N GLY A 100 14.12 -17.43 -25.12
CA GLY A 100 15.30 -17.45 -24.26
C GLY A 100 15.57 -18.82 -23.68
N ASP A 101 16.50 -18.86 -22.73
CA ASP A 101 16.80 -20.06 -21.96
C ASP A 101 15.56 -20.49 -21.15
N GLY A 102 15.22 -21.78 -21.16
CA GLY A 102 14.11 -22.34 -20.39
C GLY A 102 12.76 -22.40 -21.11
N LEU A 103 12.58 -21.71 -22.25
CA LEU A 103 11.33 -21.78 -23.04
C LEU A 103 10.94 -23.22 -23.39
N ALA A 104 11.89 -24.01 -23.93
CA ALA A 104 11.61 -25.40 -24.33
C ALA A 104 11.23 -26.29 -23.14
N ASP A 105 11.93 -26.15 -22.00
CA ASP A 105 11.63 -26.92 -20.79
C ASP A 105 10.23 -26.58 -20.24
N GLU A 106 9.83 -25.31 -20.36
CA GLU A 106 8.51 -24.85 -19.92
C GLU A 106 7.38 -25.30 -20.85
N LEU A 107 7.61 -25.31 -22.18
CA LEU A 107 6.66 -25.88 -23.15
C LEU A 107 6.42 -27.37 -22.86
N ASP A 108 7.48 -28.13 -22.57
CA ASP A 108 7.40 -29.54 -22.18
C ASP A 108 6.64 -29.72 -20.85
N ARG A 109 6.84 -28.82 -19.87
CA ARG A 109 6.13 -28.86 -18.57
C ARG A 109 4.63 -28.62 -18.76
N LEU A 110 4.28 -27.66 -19.62
CA LEU A 110 2.91 -27.25 -19.90
C LEU A 110 2.15 -28.25 -20.79
N ASP A 111 2.83 -29.26 -21.35
CA ASP A 111 2.27 -30.21 -22.33
C ASP A 111 1.67 -29.46 -23.53
N ALA A 112 2.40 -28.46 -24.05
CA ALA A 112 1.93 -27.59 -25.11
C ALA A 112 1.85 -28.33 -26.45
N ASP A 113 0.71 -28.22 -27.13
CA ASP A 113 0.48 -28.77 -28.48
C ASP A 113 0.87 -27.75 -29.57
N ALA A 114 0.68 -26.45 -29.29
CA ALA A 114 0.95 -25.37 -30.23
C ALA A 114 1.67 -24.17 -29.59
N LEU A 115 2.52 -23.53 -30.37
CA LEU A 115 3.24 -22.31 -30.00
C LEU A 115 2.92 -21.19 -30.99
N LEU A 116 2.30 -20.11 -30.50
CA LEU A 116 2.08 -18.89 -31.28
C LEU A 116 3.28 -17.95 -31.15
N ALA A 117 4.10 -17.86 -32.20
CA ALA A 117 5.21 -16.93 -32.28
C ALA A 117 4.77 -15.63 -32.94
N VAL A 118 4.74 -14.54 -32.17
CA VAL A 118 4.26 -13.23 -32.62
C VAL A 118 5.43 -12.30 -32.93
N GLY A 119 5.31 -11.58 -34.06
CA GLY A 119 6.28 -10.57 -34.46
C GLY A 119 7.59 -11.16 -34.97
N ALA A 120 8.71 -10.74 -34.37
CA ALA A 120 10.05 -11.19 -34.72
C ALA A 120 10.41 -12.57 -34.11
N ALA A 121 9.54 -13.17 -33.30
CA ALA A 121 9.76 -14.48 -32.71
C ALA A 121 9.86 -15.57 -33.79
N GLU A 122 10.90 -16.39 -33.69
CA GLU A 122 11.16 -17.49 -34.60
C GLU A 122 10.49 -18.79 -34.14
N GLY A 123 10.16 -18.92 -32.85
CA GLY A 123 9.58 -20.12 -32.24
C GLY A 123 10.49 -21.33 -32.42
N GLU A 124 11.78 -21.19 -32.12
CA GLU A 124 12.75 -22.28 -32.23
C GLU A 124 12.49 -23.35 -31.16
N VAL A 125 11.74 -24.38 -31.54
CA VAL A 125 11.49 -25.58 -30.71
C VAL A 125 12.16 -26.81 -31.32
N GLY A 126 12.45 -27.82 -30.50
CA GLY A 126 13.05 -29.07 -30.96
C GLY A 126 12.14 -29.87 -31.92
N GLU A 127 12.67 -30.91 -32.58
CA GLU A 127 11.89 -31.75 -33.53
C GLU A 127 10.68 -32.45 -32.89
N ASP A 128 10.70 -32.62 -31.57
CA ASP A 128 9.61 -33.22 -30.78
C ASP A 128 8.74 -32.15 -30.06
N GLY A 129 8.92 -30.86 -30.39
CA GLY A 129 8.20 -29.73 -29.78
C GLY A 129 6.82 -29.45 -30.41
N PRO A 130 6.11 -28.43 -29.91
CA PRO A 130 4.77 -28.06 -30.36
C PRO A 130 4.74 -27.57 -31.82
N ASP A 131 3.55 -27.60 -32.42
CA ASP A 131 3.30 -27.01 -33.74
C ASP A 131 3.42 -25.47 -33.66
N VAL A 132 4.36 -24.89 -34.42
CA VAL A 132 4.66 -23.45 -34.36
C VAL A 132 3.88 -22.67 -35.42
N VAL A 133 2.98 -21.80 -34.98
CA VAL A 133 2.25 -20.83 -35.80
C VAL A 133 2.94 -19.47 -35.69
N ARG A 134 3.41 -18.93 -36.82
CA ARG A 134 4.12 -17.63 -36.86
C ARG A 134 3.22 -16.56 -37.44
N VAL A 135 3.09 -15.44 -36.72
CA VAL A 135 2.27 -14.31 -37.16
C VAL A 135 3.04 -13.00 -37.06
N PRO A 136 2.87 -12.08 -38.03
CA PRO A 136 3.40 -10.73 -37.88
C PRO A 136 2.71 -10.01 -36.70
N ALA A 137 3.38 -9.04 -36.10
CA ALA A 137 2.85 -8.20 -35.04
C ALA A 137 1.85 -7.18 -35.60
N THR A 138 0.73 -7.66 -36.15
CA THR A 138 -0.40 -6.84 -36.60
C THR A 138 -1.69 -7.36 -35.97
N PRO A 139 -2.63 -6.48 -35.57
CA PRO A 139 -3.89 -6.91 -34.96
C PRO A 139 -4.67 -7.90 -35.81
N ASP A 140 -4.76 -7.67 -37.13
CA ASP A 140 -5.51 -8.53 -38.05
C ASP A 140 -4.93 -9.94 -38.14
N ALA A 141 -3.59 -10.08 -38.21
CA ALA A 141 -2.96 -11.39 -38.30
C ALA A 141 -3.07 -12.17 -36.98
N VAL A 142 -2.90 -11.49 -35.85
CA VAL A 142 -3.08 -12.11 -34.53
C VAL A 142 -4.53 -12.54 -34.31
N ALA A 143 -5.51 -11.68 -34.65
CA ALA A 143 -6.93 -12.03 -34.59
C ALA A 143 -7.28 -13.22 -35.48
N GLN A 144 -6.74 -13.28 -36.70
CA GLN A 144 -6.96 -14.41 -37.60
C GLN A 144 -6.39 -15.72 -37.05
N ALA A 145 -5.13 -15.73 -36.62
CA ALA A 145 -4.49 -16.96 -36.14
C ALA A 145 -5.09 -17.47 -34.82
N THR A 146 -5.55 -16.57 -33.95
CA THR A 146 -6.13 -16.93 -32.64
C THR A 146 -7.64 -17.15 -32.67
N GLY A 147 -8.33 -16.69 -33.71
CA GLY A 147 -9.78 -16.63 -33.75
C GLY A 147 -10.42 -15.61 -32.80
N LEU A 148 -9.61 -14.75 -32.15
CA LEU A 148 -10.08 -13.72 -31.22
C LEU A 148 -10.66 -12.50 -31.95
N SER A 149 -11.63 -11.85 -31.31
CA SER A 149 -12.02 -10.48 -31.66
C SER A 149 -11.21 -9.52 -30.80
N LEU A 150 -10.26 -8.81 -31.39
CA LEU A 150 -9.46 -7.82 -30.68
C LEU A 150 -10.07 -6.43 -30.83
N ASP A 151 -10.36 -5.77 -29.70
CA ASP A 151 -10.91 -4.42 -29.71
C ASP A 151 -9.86 -3.36 -30.06
N GLU A 152 -10.28 -2.27 -30.71
CA GLU A 152 -9.37 -1.16 -31.01
C GLU A 152 -8.96 -0.43 -29.72
N ALA A 153 -7.66 -0.41 -29.41
CA ALA A 153 -7.07 0.40 -28.35
C ALA A 153 -6.44 1.69 -28.91
N GLY A 154 -6.29 2.71 -28.05
CA GLY A 154 -5.34 3.79 -28.32
C GLY A 154 -3.91 3.27 -28.36
N PRO A 155 -2.98 3.94 -29.06
CA PRO A 155 -1.60 3.48 -29.10
C PRO A 155 -0.97 3.54 -27.71
N VAL A 156 -0.12 2.56 -27.41
CA VAL A 156 0.56 2.40 -26.12
C VAL A 156 1.81 3.28 -26.10
N PRO A 157 1.95 4.22 -25.14
CA PRO A 157 3.16 5.04 -24.97
C PRO A 157 4.40 4.21 -24.65
N ASP A 158 5.57 4.83 -24.77
CA ASP A 158 6.84 4.12 -24.60
C ASP A 158 7.08 3.54 -23.21
N ASP A 159 6.46 4.11 -22.19
CA ASP A 159 6.53 3.74 -20.77
C ASP A 159 5.18 3.23 -20.22
N GLY A 160 4.23 2.92 -21.11
CA GLY A 160 2.87 2.52 -20.75
C GLY A 160 2.54 1.05 -21.01
N GLY A 161 3.52 0.21 -21.31
CA GLY A 161 3.31 -1.20 -21.66
C GLY A 161 2.68 -1.98 -20.51
N LEU A 162 3.25 -1.84 -19.32
CA LEU A 162 2.80 -2.52 -18.11
C LEU A 162 1.34 -2.20 -17.77
N ASP A 163 0.97 -0.92 -17.71
CA ASP A 163 -0.39 -0.47 -17.39
C ASP A 163 -1.40 -0.93 -18.45
N ALA A 164 -1.03 -0.85 -19.73
CA ALA A 164 -1.88 -1.27 -20.82
C ALA A 164 -2.21 -2.77 -20.74
N VAL A 165 -1.21 -3.62 -20.41
CA VAL A 165 -1.42 -5.07 -20.27
C VAL A 165 -2.20 -5.39 -18.98
N ALA A 166 -1.88 -4.73 -17.85
CA ALA A 166 -2.61 -4.91 -16.60
C ALA A 166 -4.11 -4.59 -16.75
N ALA A 167 -4.45 -3.65 -17.63
CA ALA A 167 -5.83 -3.24 -17.92
C ALA A 167 -6.58 -4.15 -18.92
N LEU A 168 -5.91 -5.12 -19.58
CA LEU A 168 -6.56 -5.99 -20.56
C LEU A 168 -7.69 -6.80 -19.96
N ASP A 169 -8.85 -6.81 -20.61
CA ASP A 169 -9.94 -7.74 -20.33
C ASP A 169 -9.71 -9.05 -21.08
N GLY A 170 -9.98 -10.18 -20.43
CA GLY A 170 -9.77 -11.46 -21.08
C GLY A 170 -10.87 -11.81 -22.09
N ASP A 171 -12.11 -11.45 -21.81
CA ASP A 171 -13.24 -11.81 -22.65
C ASP A 171 -13.35 -10.89 -23.87
N GLU A 172 -12.91 -9.63 -23.72
CA GLU A 172 -12.84 -8.62 -24.78
C GLU A 172 -11.44 -7.97 -24.82
N PRO A 173 -10.39 -8.71 -25.25
CA PRO A 173 -9.02 -8.22 -25.24
C PRO A 173 -8.81 -7.11 -26.27
N ALA A 174 -8.19 -6.01 -25.86
CA ALA A 174 -7.83 -4.93 -26.76
C ALA A 174 -6.53 -5.23 -27.52
N ALA A 175 -6.42 -4.82 -28.77
CA ALA A 175 -5.21 -4.90 -29.58
C ALA A 175 -4.20 -3.82 -29.15
N LEU A 176 -3.21 -4.20 -28.33
CA LEU A 176 -2.18 -3.29 -27.87
C LEU A 176 -1.11 -3.10 -28.96
N VAL A 177 -0.96 -1.86 -29.43
CA VAL A 177 0.01 -1.50 -30.46
C VAL A 177 0.86 -0.31 -29.99
N PRO A 178 2.19 -0.30 -30.21
CA PRO A 178 3.03 0.85 -29.87
C PRO A 178 2.63 2.12 -30.64
N GLU A 179 2.87 3.28 -30.04
CA GLU A 179 2.81 4.57 -30.74
C GLU A 179 3.67 4.58 -32.02
N GLY A 180 3.09 5.10 -33.11
CA GLY A 180 3.78 5.22 -34.39
C GLY A 180 3.81 3.94 -35.25
N SER A 181 3.17 2.86 -34.80
CA SER A 181 3.00 1.65 -35.60
C SER A 181 2.07 1.90 -36.79
N GLU A 182 2.45 1.42 -37.98
CA GLU A 182 1.57 1.46 -39.16
C GLU A 182 0.53 0.33 -39.09
N ALA A 183 -0.72 0.62 -39.46
CA ALA A 183 -1.76 -0.40 -39.57
C ALA A 183 -1.36 -1.42 -40.65
N GLY A 184 -1.23 -2.69 -40.24
CA GLY A 184 -0.88 -3.80 -41.11
C GLY A 184 -1.94 -4.09 -42.18
N GLY A 185 -1.55 -4.89 -43.18
CA GLY A 185 -2.45 -5.43 -44.20
C GLY A 185 -2.91 -6.85 -43.86
N GLN A 186 -3.84 -7.38 -44.66
CA GLN A 186 -4.24 -8.79 -44.58
C GLN A 186 -3.08 -9.70 -44.96
N ASP A 187 -2.66 -10.52 -43.99
CA ASP A 187 -1.71 -11.61 -44.18
C ASP A 187 -2.47 -12.96 -44.19
N ASP A 188 -1.97 -13.94 -44.93
CA ASP A 188 -2.52 -15.30 -44.93
C ASP A 188 -1.72 -16.10 -43.89
N VAL A 189 -2.29 -16.27 -42.69
CA VAL A 189 -1.64 -16.95 -41.56
C VAL A 189 -2.34 -18.24 -41.19
N ASP A 190 -1.59 -19.20 -40.65
CA ASP A 190 -2.14 -20.45 -40.13
C ASP A 190 -2.94 -20.20 -38.84
N GLU A 191 -3.97 -21.00 -38.61
CA GLU A 191 -4.85 -20.91 -37.43
C GLU A 191 -4.38 -21.85 -36.31
N LEU A 192 -4.50 -21.40 -35.07
CA LEU A 192 -4.27 -22.21 -33.87
C LEU A 192 -5.41 -23.21 -33.64
N PRO A 193 -5.15 -24.31 -32.90
CA PRO A 193 -6.23 -25.15 -32.40
C PRO A 193 -7.16 -24.36 -31.46
N GLU A 194 -8.46 -24.64 -31.53
CA GLU A 194 -9.43 -24.09 -30.57
C GLU A 194 -9.08 -24.56 -29.14
N MET A 195 -8.99 -23.63 -28.20
CA MET A 195 -8.73 -23.91 -26.79
C MET A 195 -9.75 -23.23 -25.86
N GLY A 196 -9.94 -23.82 -24.68
CA GLY A 196 -10.68 -23.20 -23.59
C GLY A 196 -9.75 -22.48 -22.61
N ARG A 197 -10.27 -21.45 -21.95
CA ARG A 197 -9.64 -20.84 -20.78
C ARG A 197 -9.72 -21.76 -19.57
N GLY A 198 -8.71 -21.69 -18.70
CA GLY A 198 -8.78 -22.31 -17.37
C GLY A 198 -9.72 -21.57 -16.42
N ASP A 199 -9.92 -22.16 -15.24
CA ASP A 199 -10.64 -21.48 -14.16
C ASP A 199 -9.87 -20.20 -13.75
N ALA A 200 -10.57 -19.07 -13.65
CA ALA A 200 -9.94 -17.80 -13.28
C ALA A 200 -9.38 -17.83 -11.85
N ARG A 201 -8.25 -17.14 -11.64
CA ARG A 201 -7.57 -16.99 -10.34
C ARG A 201 -7.86 -15.65 -9.69
N ASP A 202 -9.13 -15.28 -9.59
CA ASP A 202 -9.56 -13.99 -9.03
C ASP A 202 -9.24 -13.86 -7.54
N GLU A 203 -8.99 -14.95 -6.82
CA GLU A 203 -8.47 -14.97 -5.46
C GLU A 203 -6.99 -14.57 -5.34
N THR A 204 -6.26 -14.51 -6.46
CA THR A 204 -4.83 -14.16 -6.51
C THR A 204 -4.64 -12.71 -6.95
N VAL A 205 -3.93 -11.94 -6.12
CA VAL A 205 -3.49 -10.58 -6.46
C VAL A 205 -2.01 -10.60 -6.87
N VAL A 206 -1.71 -10.09 -8.05
CA VAL A 206 -0.35 -9.96 -8.56
C VAL A 206 0.06 -8.50 -8.47
N LEU A 207 1.03 -8.20 -7.63
CA LEU A 207 1.61 -6.87 -7.47
C LEU A 207 2.89 -6.75 -8.30
N VAL A 208 3.04 -5.63 -8.98
CA VAL A 208 4.25 -5.28 -9.72
C VAL A 208 4.59 -3.82 -9.45
N ALA A 209 5.83 -3.54 -9.05
CA ALA A 209 6.37 -2.19 -9.00
C ALA A 209 7.03 -1.92 -10.36
N GLY A 210 6.70 -0.77 -10.94
CA GLY A 210 6.86 -0.50 -12.37
C GLY A 210 8.24 -0.81 -12.95
N ASP A 211 8.20 -1.35 -14.18
CA ASP A 211 9.16 -1.32 -15.29
C ASP A 211 8.52 -2.17 -16.42
N ASP A 212 8.82 -1.91 -17.70
CA ASP A 212 8.25 -2.69 -18.83
C ASP A 212 8.84 -4.13 -18.91
N ASP A 213 9.84 -4.45 -18.09
CA ASP A 213 10.49 -5.77 -18.01
C ASP A 213 9.53 -6.87 -17.51
N ALA A 214 8.47 -6.49 -16.79
CA ALA A 214 7.47 -7.43 -16.26
C ALA A 214 6.27 -7.66 -17.21
N VAL A 215 6.23 -7.06 -18.40
CA VAL A 215 5.06 -7.09 -19.31
C VAL A 215 4.61 -8.52 -19.64
N ALA A 216 5.55 -9.42 -19.97
CA ALA A 216 5.22 -10.81 -20.30
C ALA A 216 4.70 -11.61 -19.10
N ALA A 217 5.29 -11.38 -17.91
CA ALA A 217 4.82 -11.96 -16.65
C ALA A 217 3.41 -11.46 -16.29
N VAL A 218 3.16 -10.16 -16.43
CA VAL A 218 1.84 -9.56 -16.18
C VAL A 218 0.80 -10.07 -17.16
N ALA A 219 1.13 -10.23 -18.45
CA ALA A 219 0.24 -10.84 -19.43
C ALA A 219 -0.12 -12.28 -19.04
N THR A 220 0.87 -13.06 -18.60
CA THR A 220 0.66 -14.43 -18.10
C THR A 220 -0.26 -14.45 -16.88
N ALA A 221 -0.06 -13.55 -15.92
CA ALA A 221 -0.93 -13.41 -14.76
C ALA A 221 -2.38 -13.04 -15.15
N ARG A 222 -2.56 -12.09 -16.06
CA ARG A 222 -3.89 -11.72 -16.59
C ARG A 222 -4.55 -12.86 -17.35
N ALA A 223 -3.78 -13.62 -18.12
CA ALA A 223 -4.26 -14.80 -18.85
C ALA A 223 -4.74 -15.91 -17.90
N ALA A 224 -4.11 -16.08 -16.74
CA ALA A 224 -4.59 -16.98 -15.68
C ALA A 224 -5.86 -16.47 -14.95
N GLY A 225 -6.31 -15.25 -15.24
CA GLY A 225 -7.44 -14.60 -14.58
C GLY A 225 -7.08 -13.95 -13.23
N ALA A 226 -5.80 -13.76 -12.93
CA ALA A 226 -5.38 -13.08 -11.71
C ALA A 226 -5.65 -11.56 -11.76
N ARG A 227 -5.86 -10.97 -10.57
CA ARG A 227 -6.00 -9.51 -10.42
C ARG A 227 -4.61 -8.87 -10.38
N VAL A 228 -4.23 -8.15 -11.42
CA VAL A 228 -2.95 -7.43 -11.45
C VAL A 228 -3.13 -6.01 -10.93
N VAL A 229 -2.22 -5.58 -10.06
CA VAL A 229 -2.12 -4.20 -9.58
C VAL A 229 -0.71 -3.68 -9.80
N VAL A 230 -0.60 -2.62 -10.58
CA VAL A 230 0.64 -1.86 -10.77
C VAL A 230 0.79 -0.86 -9.61
N LEU A 231 1.96 -0.84 -9.00
CA LEU A 231 2.30 0.08 -7.90
C LEU A 231 3.09 1.26 -8.48
N ASP A 232 2.38 2.33 -8.83
CA ASP A 232 2.88 3.55 -9.50
C ASP A 232 4.16 4.16 -8.85
N GLY A 233 5.33 3.61 -9.16
CA GLY A 233 6.63 4.08 -8.66
C GLY A 233 6.86 3.89 -7.15
N THR A 234 6.16 2.95 -6.51
CA THR A 234 6.35 2.60 -5.09
C THR A 234 6.37 1.09 -4.88
N THR A 235 7.18 0.62 -3.94
CA THR A 235 7.20 -0.79 -3.50
C THR A 235 6.35 -1.02 -2.25
N ASP A 236 5.96 0.04 -1.52
CA ASP A 236 5.09 -0.07 -0.34
C ASP A 236 3.60 -0.10 -0.76
N PRO A 237 2.89 -1.24 -0.62
CA PRO A 237 1.49 -1.37 -1.02
C PRO A 237 0.54 -0.48 -0.21
N ARG A 238 0.94 -0.04 1.00
CA ARG A 238 0.15 0.89 1.81
C ARG A 238 0.02 2.26 1.14
N GLY A 239 0.96 2.60 0.23
CA GLY A 239 0.94 3.81 -0.57
C GLY A 239 -0.05 3.80 -1.74
N SER A 240 -0.43 2.61 -2.26
CA SER A 240 -1.29 2.48 -3.45
C SER A 240 -2.75 2.23 -3.08
N GLU A 241 -3.65 3.09 -3.56
CA GLU A 241 -5.11 2.90 -3.38
C GLU A 241 -5.61 1.62 -4.07
N ALA A 242 -5.11 1.34 -5.27
CA ALA A 242 -5.45 0.13 -6.01
C ALA A 242 -5.01 -1.13 -5.24
N ALA A 243 -3.80 -1.12 -4.67
CA ALA A 243 -3.29 -2.24 -3.88
C ALA A 243 -4.11 -2.45 -2.61
N ARG A 244 -4.36 -1.39 -1.82
CA ARG A 244 -5.20 -1.49 -0.63
C ARG A 244 -6.59 -2.02 -0.95
N THR A 245 -7.20 -1.55 -2.04
CA THR A 245 -8.53 -2.00 -2.47
C THR A 245 -8.52 -3.49 -2.84
N ALA A 246 -7.55 -3.94 -3.63
CA ALA A 246 -7.44 -5.34 -4.03
C ALA A 246 -7.14 -6.25 -2.83
N LEU A 247 -6.23 -5.84 -1.93
CA LEU A 247 -5.80 -6.62 -0.78
C LEU A 247 -6.86 -6.69 0.33
N ALA A 248 -7.72 -5.67 0.47
CA ALA A 248 -8.80 -5.65 1.44
C ALA A 248 -10.06 -6.40 0.99
N ASP A 249 -10.07 -6.93 -0.23
CA ASP A 249 -11.15 -7.80 -0.70
C ASP A 249 -11.08 -9.16 0.01
N ASP A 250 -12.20 -9.58 0.63
CA ASP A 250 -12.33 -10.86 1.32
C ASP A 250 -12.07 -12.08 0.40
N ALA A 251 -12.15 -11.90 -0.93
CA ALA A 251 -11.80 -12.93 -1.91
C ALA A 251 -10.29 -13.12 -2.10
N THR A 252 -9.45 -12.20 -1.62
CA THR A 252 -7.99 -12.30 -1.78
C THR A 252 -7.43 -13.37 -0.84
N GLU A 253 -6.95 -14.46 -1.41
CA GLU A 253 -6.35 -15.58 -0.66
C GLU A 253 -4.82 -15.62 -0.78
N SER A 254 -4.26 -15.11 -1.87
CA SER A 254 -2.81 -15.09 -2.10
C SER A 254 -2.34 -13.85 -2.86
N VAL A 255 -1.08 -13.49 -2.61
CA VAL A 255 -0.40 -12.38 -3.27
C VAL A 255 0.88 -12.88 -3.94
N VAL A 256 1.08 -12.49 -5.20
CA VAL A 256 2.35 -12.68 -5.92
C VAL A 256 3.00 -11.31 -6.08
N ALA A 257 4.23 -11.15 -5.59
CA ALA A 257 5.02 -9.95 -5.77
C ALA A 257 6.07 -10.18 -6.87
N LEU A 258 5.95 -9.45 -7.97
CA LEU A 258 6.81 -9.58 -9.14
C LEU A 258 7.93 -8.53 -9.15
N GLY A 259 9.15 -8.96 -9.47
CA GLY A 259 10.30 -8.08 -9.70
C GLY A 259 11.25 -7.99 -8.50
N ALA A 260 12.52 -7.63 -8.74
CA ALA A 260 13.51 -7.54 -7.66
C ALA A 260 13.20 -6.42 -6.66
N ASP A 261 12.62 -5.31 -7.10
CA ASP A 261 12.28 -4.18 -6.23
C ASP A 261 11.28 -4.57 -5.14
N LEU A 262 10.21 -5.28 -5.52
CA LEU A 262 9.26 -5.80 -4.53
C LEU A 262 9.86 -6.92 -3.68
N ALA A 263 10.70 -7.79 -4.26
CA ALA A 263 11.38 -8.82 -3.49
C ALA A 263 12.39 -8.24 -2.47
N ALA A 264 12.94 -7.05 -2.74
CA ALA A 264 13.85 -6.33 -1.87
C ALA A 264 13.14 -5.43 -0.85
N GLU A 265 11.82 -5.29 -0.92
CA GLU A 265 11.04 -4.45 -0.01
C GLU A 265 11.06 -4.99 1.41
N ASP A 266 11.71 -4.26 2.32
CA ASP A 266 11.84 -4.65 3.72
C ASP A 266 10.47 -4.78 4.39
N GLY A 267 10.14 -5.99 4.82
CA GLY A 267 8.90 -6.28 5.53
C GLY A 267 7.65 -6.15 4.66
N LEU A 268 7.74 -6.50 3.38
CA LEU A 268 6.59 -6.56 2.47
C LEU A 268 5.41 -7.36 3.06
N ASP A 269 5.69 -8.45 3.79
CA ASP A 269 4.70 -9.30 4.44
C ASP A 269 3.75 -8.54 5.37
N TRP A 270 4.28 -7.77 6.33
CA TRP A 270 3.46 -6.99 7.24
C TRP A 270 2.85 -5.76 6.57
N LYS A 271 3.53 -5.17 5.57
CA LYS A 271 2.99 -4.05 4.79
C LYS A 271 1.74 -4.48 4.01
N LEU A 272 1.76 -5.67 3.41
CA LEU A 272 0.60 -6.28 2.76
C LEU A 272 -0.52 -6.57 3.75
N ALA A 273 -0.19 -7.13 4.92
CA ALA A 273 -1.18 -7.39 5.96
C ALA A 273 -1.87 -6.09 6.43
N THR A 274 -1.10 -5.01 6.64
CA THR A 274 -1.65 -3.68 6.95
C THR A 274 -2.50 -3.15 5.81
N ALA A 275 -2.03 -3.22 4.56
CA ALA A 275 -2.79 -2.80 3.37
C ALA A 275 -4.13 -3.52 3.25
N GLY A 276 -4.15 -4.84 3.49
CA GLY A 276 -5.34 -5.67 3.46
C GLY A 276 -6.34 -5.41 4.60
N THR A 277 -5.96 -4.68 5.67
CA THR A 277 -6.95 -4.28 6.69
C THR A 277 -7.99 -3.30 6.15
N GLY A 278 -7.65 -2.54 5.09
CA GLY A 278 -8.46 -1.43 4.60
C GLY A 278 -8.67 -0.29 5.60
N VAL A 279 -8.04 -0.34 6.78
CA VAL A 279 -8.13 0.72 7.79
C VAL A 279 -7.29 1.90 7.32
N GLU A 280 -7.88 3.09 7.28
CA GLU A 280 -7.20 4.30 6.79
C GLU A 280 -7.05 5.36 7.89
N LEU A 281 -6.06 6.22 7.70
CA LEU A 281 -5.86 7.45 8.48
C LEU A 281 -6.99 8.46 8.15
N PRO A 282 -7.25 9.42 9.05
CA PRO A 282 -8.01 10.61 8.71
C PRO A 282 -7.47 11.26 7.43
N GLY A 283 -8.39 11.55 6.49
CA GLY A 283 -8.04 12.03 5.16
C GLY A 283 -7.90 10.94 4.09
N GLY A 284 -7.96 9.65 4.45
CA GLY A 284 -7.79 8.49 3.56
C GLY A 284 -6.35 7.98 3.54
N GLY A 285 -6.08 6.80 2.99
CA GLY A 285 -4.75 6.19 2.88
C GLY A 285 -4.10 5.73 4.21
N GLN A 286 -2.93 5.08 4.13
CA GLN A 286 -2.28 4.45 5.30
C GLN A 286 -0.89 4.98 5.68
N LEU A 287 -0.21 5.71 4.80
CA LEU A 287 1.04 6.41 5.10
C LEU A 287 0.74 7.84 5.50
N MET A 288 1.46 8.45 6.46
CA MET A 288 1.14 9.80 6.98
C MET A 288 1.56 10.92 6.03
N PHE A 289 2.80 10.87 5.54
CA PHE A 289 3.39 11.87 4.63
C PHE A 289 4.13 11.17 3.47
N PRO A 290 4.26 11.80 2.29
CA PRO A 290 3.66 13.09 1.90
C PRO A 290 2.13 13.00 1.70
N GLY A 291 1.50 14.11 1.31
CA GLY A 291 0.09 14.13 0.89
C GLY A 291 -0.92 14.57 1.96
N ARG A 292 -0.52 14.69 3.23
CA ARG A 292 -1.34 15.33 4.30
C ARG A 292 -0.70 16.58 4.87
N PHE A 293 -1.55 17.47 5.34
CA PHE A 293 -1.19 18.65 6.11
C PHE A 293 -2.07 18.72 7.35
N LEU A 294 -1.46 18.64 8.53
CA LEU A 294 -2.18 18.62 9.79
C LEU A 294 -2.29 20.02 10.38
N VAL A 295 -3.46 20.36 10.92
CA VAL A 295 -3.66 21.58 11.72
C VAL A 295 -4.24 21.22 13.07
N ALA A 296 -3.44 21.36 14.12
CA ALA A 296 -3.77 20.89 15.46
C ALA A 296 -4.21 22.01 16.41
N LEU A 297 -5.21 21.72 17.24
CA LEU A 297 -5.42 22.47 18.48
C LEU A 297 -4.70 21.78 19.63
N TYR A 298 -3.86 22.54 20.34
CA TYR A 298 -3.11 22.06 21.48
C TYR A 298 -3.88 22.26 22.80
N GLY A 299 -3.81 21.27 23.69
CA GLY A 299 -4.04 21.49 25.12
C GLY A 299 -4.62 20.31 25.89
N HIS A 300 -5.15 20.58 27.08
CA HIS A 300 -5.72 19.55 27.97
C HIS A 300 -7.24 19.69 28.13
N PRO A 301 -8.02 18.61 27.94
CA PRO A 301 -9.46 18.60 28.17
C PRO A 301 -9.88 19.21 29.52
N GLY A 302 -10.85 20.13 29.48
CA GLY A 302 -11.48 20.67 30.69
C GLY A 302 -10.77 21.86 31.33
N THR A 303 -9.69 22.38 30.73
CA THR A 303 -9.06 23.62 31.19
C THR A 303 -8.48 24.43 30.04
N GLY A 304 -8.81 25.73 29.98
CA GLY A 304 -8.17 26.67 29.05
C GLY A 304 -6.76 27.10 29.48
N ALA A 305 -6.33 26.76 30.69
CA ALA A 305 -5.01 27.16 31.20
C ALA A 305 -3.84 26.40 30.55
N LEU A 306 -4.14 25.32 29.80
CA LEU A 306 -3.15 24.45 29.17
C LEU A 306 -3.30 24.42 27.65
N GLY A 307 -3.92 25.44 27.06
CA GLY A 307 -4.06 25.57 25.60
C GLY A 307 -5.52 25.63 25.13
N VAL A 308 -5.68 26.13 23.90
CA VAL A 308 -6.98 26.46 23.30
C VAL A 308 -7.92 25.27 23.11
N LEU A 309 -7.43 24.02 23.08
CA LEU A 309 -8.26 22.82 22.98
C LEU A 309 -9.23 22.71 24.17
N GLY A 310 -8.74 22.99 25.38
CA GLY A 310 -9.46 22.78 26.63
C GLY A 310 -10.43 23.89 27.02
N GLU A 311 -10.49 24.98 26.26
CA GLU A 311 -11.35 26.14 26.53
C GLU A 311 -12.85 25.87 26.31
N GLN A 312 -13.18 24.77 25.64
CA GLN A 312 -14.55 24.43 25.25
C GLN A 312 -14.85 22.93 25.45
N PRO A 313 -16.14 22.53 25.51
CA PRO A 313 -16.53 21.12 25.47
C PRO A 313 -16.13 20.44 24.15
N LEU A 314 -16.00 19.11 24.19
CA LEU A 314 -15.54 18.24 23.08
C LEU A 314 -16.13 18.58 21.70
N GLU A 315 -17.46 18.64 21.56
CA GLU A 315 -18.11 18.94 20.26
C GLU A 315 -17.67 20.30 19.69
N GLN A 316 -17.55 21.31 20.57
CA GLN A 316 -17.09 22.64 20.18
C GLN A 316 -15.58 22.66 19.89
N ALA A 317 -14.79 21.83 20.58
CA ALA A 317 -13.37 21.67 20.28
C ALA A 317 -13.16 21.06 18.89
N ILE A 318 -13.96 20.05 18.52
CA ILE A 318 -13.91 19.42 17.19
C ILE A 318 -14.25 20.45 16.13
N GLN A 319 -15.32 21.23 16.31
CA GLN A 319 -15.68 22.29 15.37
C GLN A 319 -14.57 23.35 15.28
N ARG A 320 -14.01 23.78 16.42
CA ARG A 320 -12.92 24.75 16.44
C ARG A 320 -11.70 24.23 15.68
N ALA A 321 -11.34 22.96 15.81
CA ALA A 321 -10.20 22.39 15.07
C ALA A 321 -10.44 22.41 13.55
N ARG A 322 -11.65 22.10 13.10
CA ARG A 322 -12.03 22.25 11.68
C ARG A 322 -11.93 23.70 11.21
N ASP A 323 -12.43 24.63 12.02
CA ASP A 323 -12.39 26.05 11.69
C ASP A 323 -10.95 26.59 11.59
N HIS A 324 -10.00 26.00 12.32
CA HIS A 324 -8.56 26.33 12.21
C HIS A 324 -7.89 25.72 10.98
N ALA A 325 -8.32 24.53 10.57
CA ALA A 325 -7.81 23.85 9.39
C ALA A 325 -8.34 24.48 8.08
N ALA A 326 -9.60 24.93 8.07
CA ALA A 326 -10.29 25.39 6.86
C ALA A 326 -9.57 26.47 6.03
N PRO A 327 -8.91 27.50 6.63
CA PRO A 327 -8.15 28.49 5.86
C PRO A 327 -7.01 27.88 5.03
N TYR A 328 -6.38 26.81 5.52
CA TYR A 328 -5.25 26.18 4.84
C TYR A 328 -5.65 25.36 3.61
N GLU A 329 -6.90 24.92 3.50
CA GLU A 329 -7.40 24.14 2.35
C GLU A 329 -7.23 24.87 1.01
N GLN A 330 -7.23 26.20 1.01
CA GLN A 330 -7.05 27.01 -0.19
C GLN A 330 -5.59 27.45 -0.39
N LEU A 331 -4.72 27.19 0.59
CA LEU A 331 -3.34 27.67 0.62
C LEU A 331 -2.33 26.55 0.35
N VAL A 332 -2.68 25.31 0.66
CA VAL A 332 -1.80 24.15 0.56
C VAL A 332 -2.44 23.08 -0.33
N ASP A 333 -1.68 22.61 -1.33
CA ASP A 333 -2.06 21.47 -2.17
C ASP A 333 -1.72 20.14 -1.47
N ALA A 334 -2.48 19.84 -0.42
CA ALA A 334 -2.39 18.60 0.33
C ALA A 334 -3.73 18.27 0.99
N ARG A 335 -3.91 17.01 1.40
CA ARG A 335 -5.09 16.61 2.17
C ARG A 335 -5.07 17.27 3.54
N MET A 336 -5.96 18.23 3.75
CA MET A 336 -6.10 18.92 5.03
C MET A 336 -6.70 17.98 6.08
N VAL A 337 -6.04 17.86 7.22
CA VAL A 337 -6.49 17.03 8.34
C VAL A 337 -6.51 17.87 9.62
N PRO A 338 -7.68 18.23 10.15
CA PRO A 338 -7.75 18.85 11.47
C PRO A 338 -7.25 17.85 12.52
N ALA A 339 -6.66 18.33 13.60
CA ALA A 339 -6.09 17.48 14.63
C ALA A 339 -6.29 18.02 16.04
N PHE A 340 -6.18 17.12 17.02
CA PHE A 340 -5.97 17.46 18.40
C PHE A 340 -4.57 17.05 18.83
N GLU A 341 -3.94 17.89 19.62
CA GLU A 341 -2.74 17.56 20.38
C GLU A 341 -3.10 17.66 21.86
N ILE A 342 -3.38 16.51 22.46
CA ILE A 342 -3.92 16.38 23.81
C ILE A 342 -2.77 16.14 24.77
N ILE A 343 -2.56 17.06 25.72
CA ILE A 343 -1.63 16.85 26.83
C ILE A 343 -2.18 15.73 27.72
N ALA A 344 -1.65 14.52 27.55
CA ALA A 344 -2.10 13.33 28.28
C ALA A 344 -1.45 13.27 29.66
N THR A 345 -0.19 13.69 29.77
CA THR A 345 0.52 13.83 31.04
C THR A 345 0.98 15.27 31.22
N VAL A 346 0.69 15.87 32.38
CA VAL A 346 0.90 17.30 32.62
C VAL A 346 2.01 17.48 33.66
N ALA A 347 3.05 18.24 33.32
CA ALA A 347 4.13 18.59 34.22
C ALA A 347 3.61 19.24 35.51
N SER A 348 4.04 18.74 36.66
CA SER A 348 3.54 19.14 37.98
C SER A 348 4.60 19.82 38.84
N THR A 349 4.27 20.97 39.43
CA THR A 349 5.18 21.64 40.39
C THR A 349 5.38 20.88 41.70
N ALA A 350 4.55 19.86 41.96
CA ALA A 350 4.65 19.01 43.13
C ALA A 350 4.71 17.52 42.74
N ALA A 351 5.46 16.74 43.53
CA ALA A 351 5.49 15.29 43.41
C ALA A 351 4.08 14.69 43.54
N GLY A 352 3.66 13.93 42.53
CA GLY A 352 2.49 13.06 42.59
C GLY A 352 2.70 11.86 43.52
N PRO A 353 1.72 10.94 43.61
CA PRO A 353 1.82 9.75 44.44
C PRO A 353 3.00 8.82 44.11
N ASP A 354 3.43 8.76 42.86
CA ASP A 354 4.60 8.02 42.36
C ASP A 354 5.89 8.86 42.35
N GLY A 355 5.79 10.16 42.62
CA GLY A 355 6.92 11.05 42.84
C GLY A 355 7.63 11.52 41.58
N ASP A 356 7.02 11.34 40.41
CA ASP A 356 7.64 11.65 39.12
C ASP A 356 7.44 13.11 38.68
N TYR A 357 6.56 13.88 39.33
CA TYR A 357 6.24 15.27 38.96
C TYR A 357 5.54 15.38 37.59
N SER A 358 4.79 14.36 37.23
CA SER A 358 3.81 14.36 36.15
C SER A 358 2.43 14.02 36.71
N ASN A 359 1.38 14.68 36.23
CA ASN A 359 -0.01 14.32 36.51
C ASN A 359 -0.58 13.66 35.27
N GLU A 360 -0.83 12.35 35.34
CA GLU A 360 -1.33 11.59 34.22
C GLU A 360 -2.86 11.60 34.17
N ALA A 361 -3.41 11.96 33.01
CA ALA A 361 -4.82 11.76 32.73
C ALA A 361 -5.15 10.27 32.73
N ASP A 362 -6.28 9.89 33.32
CA ASP A 362 -6.83 8.56 33.15
C ASP A 362 -7.15 8.30 31.67
N PRO A 363 -6.64 7.22 31.03
CA PRO A 363 -6.98 6.89 29.65
C PRO A 363 -8.49 6.81 29.40
N GLU A 364 -9.30 6.42 30.39
CA GLU A 364 -10.76 6.39 30.28
C GLU A 364 -11.38 7.79 30.15
N MET A 365 -10.72 8.82 30.69
CA MET A 365 -11.14 10.22 30.55
C MET A 365 -10.85 10.73 29.12
N LEU A 366 -9.74 10.30 28.53
CA LEU A 366 -9.32 10.72 27.18
C LEU A 366 -10.05 9.95 26.07
N ARG A 367 -10.46 8.70 26.32
CA ARG A 367 -11.10 7.84 25.32
C ARG A 367 -12.26 8.51 24.55
N PRO A 368 -13.24 9.17 25.19
CA PRO A 368 -14.30 9.87 24.45
C PRO A 368 -13.77 10.99 23.54
N TRP A 369 -12.73 11.71 23.95
CA TRP A 369 -12.12 12.75 23.12
C TRP A 369 -11.46 12.15 21.88
N VAL A 370 -10.74 11.05 22.06
CA VAL A 370 -10.03 10.34 20.99
C VAL A 370 -11.01 9.71 19.99
N GLU A 371 -12.02 8.99 20.47
CA GLU A 371 -12.98 8.27 19.61
C GLU A 371 -13.86 9.22 18.81
N GLU A 372 -14.38 10.29 19.43
CA GLU A 372 -15.22 11.28 18.74
C GLU A 372 -14.41 12.14 17.76
N ALA A 373 -13.15 12.48 18.09
CA ALA A 373 -12.25 13.15 17.16
C ALA A 373 -11.99 12.26 15.92
N GLY A 374 -11.68 10.98 16.13
CA GLY A 374 -11.49 10.02 15.03
C GLY A 374 -12.73 9.84 14.16
N ALA A 375 -13.90 9.69 14.77
CA ALA A 375 -15.18 9.63 14.06
C ALA A 375 -15.48 10.91 13.26
N ALA A 376 -14.98 12.05 13.74
CA ALA A 376 -15.00 13.32 13.03
C ALA A 376 -13.88 13.47 11.97
N GLY A 377 -13.01 12.48 11.77
CA GLY A 377 -11.90 12.57 10.81
C GLY A 377 -10.81 13.54 11.26
N LEU A 378 -10.61 13.68 12.57
CA LEU A 378 -9.44 14.35 13.14
C LEU A 378 -8.35 13.31 13.45
N TYR A 379 -7.10 13.72 13.29
CA TYR A 379 -5.97 12.99 13.89
C TYR A 379 -5.77 13.41 15.34
N VAL A 380 -5.28 12.52 16.19
CA VAL A 380 -5.03 12.83 17.61
C VAL A 380 -3.59 12.50 17.97
N LEU A 381 -2.90 13.45 18.58
CA LEU A 381 -1.58 13.27 19.19
C LEU A 381 -1.76 13.25 20.71
N LEU A 382 -1.23 12.23 21.38
CA LEU A 382 -1.12 12.20 22.82
C LEU A 382 0.24 12.76 23.23
N ASP A 383 0.23 13.91 23.87
CA ASP A 383 1.43 14.62 24.30
C ASP A 383 1.82 14.21 25.73
N LEU A 384 3.09 13.86 25.90
CA LEU A 384 3.67 13.41 27.16
C LEU A 384 4.65 14.43 27.73
N GLN A 385 4.37 14.89 28.94
CA GLN A 385 5.29 15.67 29.77
C GLN A 385 5.84 14.76 30.88
N PRO A 386 7.09 14.27 30.75
CA PRO A 386 7.51 13.07 31.47
C PRO A 386 7.82 13.30 32.96
N GLY A 387 8.13 14.53 33.39
CA GLY A 387 8.66 14.71 34.73
C GLY A 387 9.93 13.86 34.89
N ARG A 388 10.01 12.99 35.90
CA ARG A 388 11.18 12.15 36.20
C ARG A 388 11.09 10.73 35.65
N THR A 389 9.99 10.34 35.03
CA THR A 389 9.87 9.01 34.41
C THR A 389 10.35 9.04 32.96
N ASP A 390 10.61 7.86 32.39
CA ASP A 390 10.89 7.71 30.96
C ASP A 390 9.63 7.70 30.10
N PHE A 391 9.79 8.07 28.83
CA PHE A 391 8.67 8.17 27.89
C PHE A 391 7.99 6.84 27.58
N VAL A 392 8.72 5.71 27.51
CA VAL A 392 8.13 4.40 27.22
C VAL A 392 7.18 4.01 28.35
N THR A 393 7.61 4.16 29.60
CA THR A 393 6.78 3.90 30.78
C THR A 393 5.49 4.73 30.78
N GLN A 394 5.54 6.00 30.35
CA GLN A 394 4.32 6.82 30.23
C GLN A 394 3.47 6.44 29.02
N ALA A 395 4.07 6.20 27.86
CA ALA A 395 3.35 5.81 26.64
C ALA A 395 2.56 4.51 26.82
N GLU A 396 3.12 3.53 27.55
CA GLU A 396 2.43 2.27 27.87
C GLU A 396 1.12 2.46 28.63
N ARG A 397 1.00 3.51 29.45
CA ARG A 397 -0.26 3.85 30.14
C ARG A 397 -1.39 4.17 29.17
N TYR A 398 -1.05 4.69 27.99
CA TYR A 398 -1.99 5.07 26.94
C TYR A 398 -2.04 4.07 25.78
N ARG A 399 -1.46 2.86 25.93
CA ARG A 399 -1.45 1.82 24.90
C ARG A 399 -2.83 1.59 24.27
N SER A 400 -3.88 1.47 25.08
CA SER A 400 -5.24 1.22 24.58
C SER A 400 -5.85 2.35 23.73
N LEU A 401 -5.25 3.55 23.75
CA LEU A 401 -5.60 4.66 22.87
C LEU A 401 -4.69 4.69 21.65
N LEU A 402 -3.40 4.37 21.83
CA LEU A 402 -2.43 4.24 20.74
C LEU A 402 -2.74 3.05 19.82
N GLU A 403 -3.48 2.05 20.27
CA GLU A 403 -4.01 0.97 19.42
C GLU A 403 -5.09 1.45 18.43
N LEU A 404 -5.58 2.69 18.54
CA LEU A 404 -6.50 3.28 17.57
C LEU A 404 -5.72 3.83 16.35
N PRO A 405 -6.24 3.69 15.12
CA PRO A 405 -5.50 4.00 13.89
C PRO A 405 -5.17 5.49 13.72
N HIS A 406 -6.03 6.37 14.21
CA HIS A 406 -5.91 7.83 14.10
C HIS A 406 -5.18 8.50 15.28
N VAL A 407 -4.42 7.72 16.05
CA VAL A 407 -3.74 8.21 17.26
C VAL A 407 -2.23 8.04 17.14
N GLY A 408 -1.51 9.15 17.24
CA GLY A 408 -0.06 9.24 17.34
C GLY A 408 0.39 9.73 18.72
N LEU A 409 1.70 9.93 18.86
CA LEU A 409 2.34 10.29 20.12
C LEU A 409 3.18 11.56 19.95
N ALA A 410 3.16 12.45 20.93
CA ALA A 410 4.04 13.60 21.01
C ALA A 410 4.88 13.52 22.30
N LEU A 411 6.16 13.85 22.20
CA LEU A 411 7.10 13.86 23.31
C LEU A 411 7.49 15.31 23.60
N ASP A 412 7.37 15.75 24.86
CA ASP A 412 7.86 17.04 25.35
C ASP A 412 9.15 16.88 26.19
N PRO A 413 10.36 16.88 25.58
CA PRO A 413 11.63 16.79 26.31
C PRO A 413 11.86 17.93 27.30
N GLU A 414 11.26 19.11 27.09
CA GLU A 414 11.45 20.26 28.00
C GLU A 414 10.95 19.99 29.43
N TRP A 415 10.02 19.03 29.58
CA TRP A 415 9.46 18.63 30.87
C TRP A 415 10.18 17.41 31.47
N ARG A 416 11.34 17.00 30.94
CA ARG A 416 12.16 15.98 31.58
C ARG A 416 12.94 16.56 32.77
N LEU A 417 12.86 15.87 33.91
CA LEU A 417 13.58 16.16 35.14
C LEU A 417 14.60 15.07 35.48
N GLU A 418 15.78 15.49 35.92
CA GLU A 418 16.69 14.62 36.67
C GLU A 418 16.19 14.40 38.12
N PRO A 419 16.73 13.41 38.86
CA PRO A 419 16.20 13.02 40.18
C PRO A 419 16.03 14.13 41.23
N ASP A 420 16.87 15.18 41.18
CA ASP A 420 16.84 16.29 42.15
C ASP A 420 16.27 17.60 41.55
N GLN A 421 15.86 17.58 40.29
CA GLN A 421 15.32 18.74 39.60
C GLN A 421 13.82 18.93 39.85
N VAL A 422 13.34 20.15 39.64
CA VAL A 422 11.91 20.52 39.66
C VAL A 422 11.60 21.39 38.44
N HIS A 423 10.34 21.46 38.04
CA HIS A 423 9.93 22.28 36.89
C HIS A 423 10.12 23.79 37.12
N LEU A 424 10.19 24.54 36.02
CA LEU A 424 10.31 26.00 35.97
C LEU A 424 11.64 26.57 36.52
N THR A 425 12.63 25.73 36.80
CA THR A 425 14.00 26.16 37.16
C THR A 425 15.04 25.93 36.06
N GLN A 426 14.76 24.99 35.16
CA GLN A 426 15.53 24.67 33.96
C GLN A 426 14.58 24.15 32.87
N ILE A 427 15.09 24.08 31.65
CA ILE A 427 14.46 23.33 30.55
C ILE A 427 15.09 21.94 30.55
N GLY A 428 14.26 20.91 30.46
CA GLY A 428 14.66 19.51 30.38
C GLY A 428 15.31 19.14 29.05
N SER A 429 15.86 17.92 29.02
CA SER A 429 16.44 17.30 27.83
C SER A 429 16.29 15.79 27.90
N VAL A 430 16.14 15.14 26.75
CA VAL A 430 16.07 13.69 26.62
C VAL A 430 17.06 13.22 25.57
N ASP A 431 17.94 12.29 25.93
CA ASP A 431 18.91 11.70 25.01
C ASP A 431 18.20 10.93 23.88
N VAL A 432 18.79 10.96 22.68
CA VAL A 432 18.25 10.26 21.51
C VAL A 432 18.04 8.76 21.74
N GLU A 433 18.81 8.14 22.62
CA GLU A 433 18.67 6.72 22.96
C GLU A 433 17.31 6.41 23.60
N GLU A 434 16.78 7.31 24.43
CA GLU A 434 15.43 7.15 24.98
C GLU A 434 14.35 7.40 23.92
N VAL A 435 14.55 8.37 23.03
CA VAL A 435 13.65 8.59 21.89
C VAL A 435 13.61 7.36 20.98
N ASN A 436 14.76 6.75 20.69
CA ASN A 436 14.84 5.52 19.89
C ASN A 436 14.17 4.32 20.59
N ALA A 437 14.12 4.29 21.92
CA ALA A 437 13.34 3.30 22.64
C ALA A 437 11.82 3.50 22.41
N VAL A 438 11.35 4.74 22.36
CA VAL A 438 9.96 5.07 21.98
C VAL A 438 9.68 4.72 20.52
N VAL A 439 10.59 5.06 19.60
CA VAL A 439 10.49 4.68 18.17
C VAL A 439 10.32 3.18 18.04
N THR A 440 11.18 2.40 18.72
CA THR A 440 11.11 0.93 18.68
C THR A 440 9.77 0.44 19.20
N TRP A 441 9.38 0.89 20.40
CA TRP A 441 8.14 0.44 21.05
C TRP A 441 6.88 0.80 20.25
N LEU A 442 6.77 2.03 19.75
CA LEU A 442 5.59 2.49 19.01
C LEU A 442 5.52 1.84 17.62
N ALA A 443 6.67 1.62 16.98
CA ALA A 443 6.73 0.93 15.69
C ALA A 443 6.32 -0.55 15.84
N ASP A 444 6.82 -1.24 16.88
CA ASP A 444 6.45 -2.62 17.17
C ASP A 444 4.94 -2.73 17.47
N LEU A 445 4.37 -1.82 18.28
CA LEU A 445 2.93 -1.74 18.51
C LEU A 445 2.14 -1.54 17.20
N THR A 446 2.61 -0.63 16.34
CA THR A 446 1.94 -0.33 15.07
C THR A 446 1.93 -1.54 14.14
N ARG A 447 3.06 -2.26 14.06
CA ARG A 447 3.18 -3.49 13.27
C ARG A 447 2.30 -4.61 13.81
N ASP A 448 2.41 -4.89 15.11
CA ASP A 448 1.71 -6.01 15.76
C ASP A 448 0.18 -5.88 15.68
N GLU A 449 -0.32 -4.63 15.69
CA GLU A 449 -1.75 -4.32 15.61
C GLU A 449 -2.21 -4.00 14.17
N LEU A 450 -1.34 -4.20 13.17
CA LEU A 450 -1.59 -3.95 11.74
C LEU A 450 -2.13 -2.55 11.44
N LEU A 451 -1.63 -1.54 12.16
CA LEU A 451 -2.13 -0.17 12.10
C LEU A 451 -1.53 0.61 10.91
N PRO A 452 -2.26 1.62 10.40
CA PRO A 452 -1.67 2.63 9.55
C PRO A 452 -0.48 3.33 10.21
N GLN A 453 0.39 3.93 9.41
CA GLN A 453 1.59 4.61 9.88
C GLN A 453 1.27 5.66 10.94
N LYS A 454 1.92 5.58 12.10
CA LYS A 454 1.68 6.52 13.21
C LYS A 454 2.61 7.72 13.14
N LEU A 455 2.10 8.87 13.54
CA LEU A 455 2.91 10.06 13.72
C LEU A 455 3.54 10.07 15.12
N LEU A 456 4.87 10.19 15.17
CA LEU A 456 5.64 10.49 16.39
C LEU A 456 6.18 11.92 16.28
N VAL A 457 5.73 12.81 17.16
CA VAL A 457 6.17 14.21 17.23
C VAL A 457 7.18 14.40 18.34
N LEU A 458 8.29 15.07 18.02
CA LEU A 458 9.31 15.49 18.97
C LEU A 458 9.27 17.00 19.09
N HIS A 459 8.81 17.51 20.23
CA HIS A 459 8.82 18.95 20.50
C HIS A 459 10.23 19.45 20.76
N GLN A 460 10.59 20.54 20.10
CA GLN A 460 11.92 21.10 20.18
C GLN A 460 11.96 22.58 19.82
N PHE A 461 12.47 23.42 20.72
CA PHE A 461 12.80 24.82 20.43
C PHE A 461 14.28 25.17 20.70
N ARG A 462 15.06 24.21 21.19
CA ARG A 462 16.52 24.32 21.35
C ARG A 462 17.22 23.02 20.95
N PRO A 463 18.39 23.09 20.28
CA PRO A 463 19.13 21.89 19.90
C PRO A 463 19.46 20.96 21.08
N ASP A 464 19.75 21.52 22.26
CA ASP A 464 20.18 20.77 23.44
C ASP A 464 19.05 20.06 24.20
N MET A 465 17.79 20.20 23.77
CA MET A 465 16.68 19.40 24.30
C MET A 465 16.74 17.93 23.86
N LEU A 466 17.34 17.66 22.69
CA LEU A 466 17.47 16.33 22.09
C LEU A 466 18.93 16.08 21.68
N PRO A 467 19.85 15.96 22.65
CA PRO A 467 21.25 15.66 22.35
C PRO A 467 21.38 14.36 21.58
N GLY A 468 22.17 14.38 20.49
CA GLY A 468 22.42 13.23 19.64
C GLY A 468 21.37 12.95 18.56
N ARG A 469 20.42 13.86 18.31
CA ARG A 469 19.33 13.68 17.33
C ARG A 469 19.78 13.28 15.92
N GLU A 470 21.03 13.53 15.53
CA GLU A 470 21.58 13.00 14.27
C GLU A 470 21.61 11.45 14.19
N ARG A 471 21.44 10.76 15.33
CA ARG A 471 21.31 9.29 15.45
C ARG A 471 19.87 8.81 15.68
N LEU A 472 18.89 9.70 15.51
CA LEU A 472 17.48 9.35 15.60
C LEU A 472 17.15 8.30 14.55
N ASP A 473 16.52 7.22 14.97
CA ASP A 473 16.10 6.15 14.07
C ASP A 473 14.88 6.60 13.26
N THR A 474 15.08 6.79 11.96
CA THR A 474 14.04 7.10 10.98
C THR A 474 13.87 5.98 9.94
N GLY A 475 14.36 4.78 10.25
CA GLY A 475 14.30 3.60 9.38
C GLY A 475 13.06 2.73 9.59
N ARG A 476 12.19 3.10 10.54
CA ARG A 476 10.96 2.36 10.89
C ARG A 476 9.78 2.86 10.06
N ASP A 477 9.41 2.12 9.01
CA ASP A 477 8.31 2.48 8.10
C ASP A 477 6.91 2.43 8.75
N GLU A 478 6.82 1.91 9.97
CA GLU A 478 5.63 1.99 10.81
C GLU A 478 5.35 3.42 11.30
N LEU A 479 6.37 4.28 11.34
CA LEU A 479 6.28 5.62 11.90
C LEU A 479 6.62 6.70 10.88
N ALA A 480 5.87 7.79 10.91
CA ALA A 480 6.34 9.09 10.45
C ALA A 480 6.88 9.85 11.65
N VAL A 481 8.19 10.14 11.65
CA VAL A 481 8.82 10.89 12.74
C VAL A 481 8.93 12.36 12.35
N MET A 482 8.50 13.24 13.26
CA MET A 482 8.46 14.67 13.06
C MET A 482 9.21 15.42 14.16
N VAL A 483 9.95 16.45 13.77
CA VAL A 483 10.40 17.48 14.73
C VAL A 483 9.47 18.69 14.60
N HIS A 484 8.92 19.12 15.73
CA HIS A 484 7.98 20.23 15.80
C HIS A 484 8.61 21.42 16.53
N ALA A 485 8.77 22.52 15.80
CA ALA A 485 9.35 23.75 16.30
C ALA A 485 8.33 24.47 17.18
N ASP A 486 8.42 24.23 18.49
CA ASP A 486 7.48 24.69 19.52
C ASP A 486 8.00 25.91 20.32
N GLY A 487 8.89 26.70 19.72
CA GLY A 487 9.41 27.92 20.35
C GLY A 487 8.48 29.11 20.16
N GLN A 488 8.22 29.86 21.23
CA GLN A 488 7.45 31.11 21.20
C GLN A 488 8.34 32.36 21.05
N GLY A 489 7.77 33.46 20.55
CA GLY A 489 8.39 34.79 20.63
C GLY A 489 8.26 35.63 19.37
N SER A 490 9.28 36.45 19.08
CA SER A 490 9.25 37.26 17.85
C SER A 490 9.40 36.38 16.62
N GLN A 491 8.79 36.76 15.50
CA GLN A 491 8.88 35.97 14.26
C GLN A 491 10.33 35.77 13.79
N GLY A 492 11.22 36.74 14.04
CA GLY A 492 12.65 36.58 13.77
C GLY A 492 13.30 35.48 14.60
N ASP A 493 12.96 35.37 15.88
CA ASP A 493 13.51 34.35 16.78
C ASP A 493 12.97 32.96 16.43
N LYS A 494 11.69 32.87 16.08
CA LYS A 494 11.07 31.60 15.66
C LYS A 494 11.65 31.09 14.34
N GLN A 495 11.79 31.96 13.34
CA GLN A 495 12.42 31.62 12.06
C GLN A 495 13.90 31.21 12.22
N ALA A 496 14.62 31.87 13.13
CA ALA A 496 15.99 31.48 13.48
C ALA A 496 16.04 30.10 14.17
N THR A 497 15.07 29.81 15.03
CA THR A 497 14.93 28.50 15.69
C THR A 497 14.60 27.41 14.66
N TRP A 498 13.61 27.62 13.82
CA TRP A 498 13.25 26.74 12.71
C TRP A 498 14.45 26.41 11.81
N SER A 499 15.19 27.43 11.39
CA SER A 499 16.39 27.24 10.58
C SER A 499 17.43 26.39 11.29
N ARG A 500 17.70 26.69 12.57
CA ARG A 500 18.71 26.00 13.38
C ARG A 500 18.36 24.53 13.63
N LEU A 501 17.10 24.22 13.94
CA LEU A 501 16.67 22.85 14.19
C LEU A 501 16.79 21.96 12.95
N ARG A 502 16.70 22.55 11.76
CA ARG A 502 16.83 21.84 10.49
C ARG A 502 18.28 21.59 10.06
N GLU A 503 19.25 22.22 10.72
CA GLU A 503 20.67 21.98 10.43
C GLU A 503 21.06 20.53 10.77
N ASN A 504 21.65 19.82 9.79
CA ASN A 504 22.11 18.43 9.91
C ASN A 504 21.04 17.44 10.39
N ALA A 505 19.77 17.72 10.11
CA ALA A 505 18.69 16.81 10.46
C ALA A 505 18.64 15.59 9.52
N PRO A 506 18.27 14.39 10.01
CA PRO A 506 18.01 13.23 9.17
C PRO A 506 17.01 13.53 8.02
N GLU A 507 17.25 12.94 6.84
CA GLU A 507 16.52 13.26 5.61
C GLU A 507 15.02 12.92 5.66
N ARG A 508 14.65 11.84 6.35
CA ARG A 508 13.25 11.34 6.42
C ARG A 508 12.37 12.04 7.46
N LEU A 509 12.87 13.10 8.12
CA LEU A 509 12.08 13.82 9.13
C LEU A 509 11.04 14.73 8.50
N ALA A 510 9.80 14.58 8.95
CA ALA A 510 8.77 15.59 8.76
C ALA A 510 9.00 16.76 9.74
N TRP A 511 8.39 17.90 9.41
CA TRP A 511 8.56 19.12 10.20
C TRP A 511 7.23 19.75 10.55
N GLY A 512 7.13 20.28 11.75
CA GLY A 512 5.97 21.03 12.18
C GLY A 512 6.32 22.36 12.85
N TRP A 513 5.35 23.26 12.92
CA TRP A 513 5.50 24.61 13.45
C TRP A 513 4.34 24.94 14.41
N LYS A 514 4.66 25.45 15.60
CA LYS A 514 3.63 25.93 16.54
C LYS A 514 3.42 27.43 16.40
N ASN A 515 2.17 27.87 16.40
CA ASN A 515 1.75 29.26 16.55
C ASN A 515 1.17 29.47 17.96
N PHE A 516 1.59 30.52 18.65
CA PHE A 516 1.10 30.88 19.99
C PHE A 516 0.26 32.16 19.92
N TYR A 517 -0.96 32.15 20.44
CA TYR A 517 -1.85 33.33 20.31
C TYR A 517 -1.35 34.56 21.05
N ASP A 518 -0.84 34.38 22.28
CA ASP A 518 -0.52 35.47 23.18
C ASP A 518 1.00 35.73 23.27
N GLU A 519 1.81 34.70 23.05
CA GLU A 519 3.26 34.75 23.21
C GLU A 519 4.00 35.11 21.91
N ASP A 520 3.40 34.89 20.75
CA ASP A 520 3.94 35.36 19.48
C ASP A 520 3.53 36.81 19.22
N ALA A 521 4.52 37.67 18.94
CA ALA A 521 4.31 39.10 18.79
C ALA A 521 4.85 39.64 17.45
N PRO A 522 4.01 39.77 16.40
CA PRO A 522 2.66 39.18 16.27
C PRO A 522 2.72 37.68 15.93
N MET A 523 1.66 36.93 16.23
CA MET A 523 1.41 35.60 15.63
C MET A 523 1.17 35.73 14.12
N LEU A 524 1.65 34.77 13.33
CA LEU A 524 1.39 34.73 11.89
C LEU A 524 -0.07 34.33 11.60
N THR A 525 -0.65 34.87 10.53
CA THR A 525 -1.88 34.32 9.94
C THR A 525 -1.61 32.99 9.21
N PRO A 526 -2.64 32.22 8.82
CA PRO A 526 -2.46 31.06 7.94
C PRO A 526 -1.69 31.37 6.65
N GLU A 527 -2.05 32.46 5.96
CA GLU A 527 -1.37 32.91 4.74
C GLU A 527 0.09 33.23 4.99
N GLU A 528 0.36 33.99 6.07
CA GLU A 528 1.73 34.34 6.45
C GLU A 528 2.54 33.10 6.86
N THR A 529 1.93 32.12 7.53
CA THR A 529 2.61 30.90 7.92
C THR A 529 3.03 30.09 6.69
N VAL A 530 2.12 29.91 5.72
CA VAL A 530 2.41 29.20 4.46
C VAL A 530 3.46 29.93 3.61
N GLU A 531 3.42 31.26 3.57
CA GLU A 531 4.36 32.06 2.78
C GLU A 531 5.74 32.18 3.42
N GLN A 532 5.81 32.35 4.75
CA GLN A 532 7.03 32.75 5.44
C GLN A 532 7.79 31.57 6.07
N VAL A 533 7.11 30.51 6.52
CA VAL A 533 7.79 29.35 7.11
C VAL A 533 8.25 28.43 5.99
N VAL A 534 9.53 28.53 5.64
CA VAL A 534 10.12 27.82 4.50
C VAL A 534 11.23 26.86 4.97
N PRO A 535 11.23 25.59 4.52
CA PRO A 535 10.17 24.91 3.76
C PRO A 535 8.85 24.83 4.52
N LEU A 536 7.76 24.63 3.78
CA LEU A 536 6.42 24.51 4.34
C LEU A 536 6.37 23.32 5.33
N PRO A 537 5.99 23.51 6.60
CA PRO A 537 5.78 22.40 7.55
C PRO A 537 4.63 21.49 7.10
N SER A 538 4.57 20.27 7.63
CA SER A 538 3.48 19.32 7.42
C SER A 538 2.47 19.28 8.57
N LEU A 539 2.80 19.95 9.69
CA LEU A 539 1.93 20.16 10.85
C LEU A 539 2.01 21.62 11.29
N ILE A 540 0.88 22.27 11.51
CA ILE A 540 0.80 23.53 12.26
C ILE A 540 -0.07 23.32 13.49
N SER A 541 0.45 23.64 14.67
CA SER A 541 -0.34 23.62 15.91
C SER A 541 -0.64 25.04 16.41
N TYR A 542 -1.74 25.18 17.12
CA TYR A 542 -2.17 26.42 17.77
C TYR A 542 -2.31 26.21 19.27
N GLN A 543 -1.62 27.05 20.04
CA GLN A 543 -1.60 27.01 21.50
C GLN A 543 -2.00 28.34 22.12
#